data_AF-A0A8T4P9U6-F1
#
_entry.id   AF-A0A8T4P9U6-F1
#
_cell.length_a   1.000
_cell.length_b   1.000
_cell.length_c   1.000
_cell.angle_alpha   90.00
_cell.angle_beta   90.00
_cell.angle_gamma   90.00
#
_symmetry.space_group_name_H-M   'P 1'
#
loop_
_entity.id
_entity.type
_entity.pdbx_description
1 polymer ?
#
loop_
_entity_poly.entity_id
_entity_poly.type
_entity_poly.pdbx_seq_one_letter_code
_entity_poly.pdbx_strand_id
1 'polypeptide(L)'
;MILIADANAVISALIKDGKSRELLTLSQFTFYSPDKLIESIEKYKEEFIEKSGLSIEDFETLLNFILEKIIIVKQEDYESKRWDLE
;
A
#
# COMPACT_ATOMS: atom_id res chain seq x y z
N MET A 1 17.09 3.24 -3.78
CA MET A 1 16.79 1.85 -4.22
C MET A 1 15.29 1.77 -4.51
N ILE A 2 14.90 1.09 -5.59
CA ILE A 2 13.48 0.93 -5.95
C ILE A 2 12.94 -0.35 -5.32
N LEU A 3 11.76 -0.25 -4.70
CA LEU A 3 11.03 -1.37 -4.12
C LEU A 3 9.61 -1.40 -4.67
N ILE A 4 9.11 -2.60 -4.97
CA ILE A 4 7.70 -2.82 -5.30
C ILE A 4 6.99 -3.14 -3.98
N ALA A 5 6.07 -2.27 -3.56
CA ALA A 5 5.21 -2.50 -2.41
C ALA A 5 3.99 -3.31 -2.87
N ASP A 6 3.86 -4.53 -2.38
CA ASP A 6 2.65 -5.31 -2.60
C ASP A 6 1.50 -4.83 -1.69
N ALA A 7 0.26 -5.14 -2.06
CA ALA A 7 -0.90 -4.73 -1.28
C ALA A 7 -0.88 -5.25 0.15
N ASN A 8 -0.43 -6.48 0.39
CA ASN A 8 -0.38 -7.06 1.73
C ASN A 8 0.68 -6.39 2.61
N ALA A 9 1.80 -5.93 2.05
CA ALA A 9 2.84 -5.20 2.76
C ALA A 9 2.31 -3.84 3.21
N VAL A 10 1.61 -3.12 2.33
CA VAL A 10 0.94 -1.84 2.65
C VAL A 10 -0.17 -2.05 3.69
N ILE A 11 -1.04 -3.04 3.48
CA ILE A 11 -2.13 -3.38 4.42
C ILE A 11 -1.55 -3.78 5.79
N SER A 12 -0.49 -4.57 5.83
CA SER A 12 0.19 -4.95 7.08
C SER A 12 0.73 -3.72 7.82
N ALA A 13 1.24 -2.74 7.08
CA ALA A 13 1.69 -1.47 7.65
C ALA A 13 0.52 -0.62 8.18
N LEU A 14 -0.67 -0.69 7.58
CA LEU A 14 -1.87 -0.02 8.08
C LEU A 14 -2.40 -0.70 9.36
N ILE A 15 -2.41 -2.03 9.40
CA ILE A 15 -2.98 -2.80 10.51
C ILE A 15 -2.08 -2.79 11.75
N LYS A 16 -0.76 -2.94 11.59
CA LYS A 16 0.16 -3.00 12.74
C LYS A 16 1.33 -2.04 12.59
N ASP A 17 1.70 -1.45 13.71
CA ASP A 17 3.00 -0.82 13.83
C ASP A 17 4.08 -1.90 13.91
N GLY A 18 4.91 -1.99 12.88
CA GLY A 18 5.88 -3.06 12.74
C GLY A 18 6.77 -2.84 11.52
N LYS A 19 7.60 -3.83 11.19
CA LYS A 19 8.67 -3.69 10.19
C LYS A 19 8.20 -3.18 8.82
N SER A 20 7.00 -3.56 8.37
CA SER A 20 6.45 -3.06 7.10
C SER A 20 6.17 -1.56 7.15
N ARG A 21 5.61 -1.06 8.27
CA ARG A 21 5.38 0.37 8.49
C ARG A 21 6.70 1.11 8.62
N GLU A 22 7.63 0.61 9.43
CA GLU A 22 8.97 1.16 9.54
C GLU A 22 9.64 1.28 8.16
N LEU A 23 9.63 0.20 7.36
CA LEU A 23 10.24 0.19 6.03
C LEU A 23 9.61 1.22 5.08
N LEU A 24 8.28 1.29 5.01
CA LEU A 24 7.56 2.19 4.10
C LEU A 24 7.76 3.68 4.45
N THR A 25 8.20 3.98 5.67
CA THR A 25 8.45 5.36 6.11
C THR A 25 9.90 5.82 5.92
N LEU A 26 10.81 4.92 5.54
CA LEU A 26 12.20 5.25 5.28
C LEU A 26 12.36 6.00 3.95
N SER A 27 12.86 7.23 4.01
CA SER A 27 13.06 8.12 2.86
C SER A 27 14.10 7.65 1.83
N GLN A 28 14.92 6.65 2.16
CA GLN A 28 15.96 6.11 1.27
C GLN A 28 15.41 5.19 0.16
N PHE A 29 14.14 4.77 0.27
CA PHE A 29 13.48 3.90 -0.70
C PHE A 29 12.46 4.67 -1.52
N THR A 30 12.33 4.27 -2.78
CA THR A 30 11.23 4.70 -3.65
C THR A 30 10.31 3.50 -3.84
N PHE A 31 9.08 3.62 -3.36
CA PHE A 31 8.09 2.56 -3.45
C PHE A 31 7.21 2.75 -4.67
N TYR A 32 6.93 1.66 -5.38
CA TYR A 32 5.95 1.60 -6.45
C TYR A 32 4.90 0.55 -6.13
N SER A 33 3.65 0.81 -6.50
CA SER A 33 2.57 -0.18 -6.40
C SER A 33 1.62 -0.02 -7.57
N PRO A 34 0.99 -1.12 -8.04
CA PRO A 34 -0.16 -1.05 -8.93
C PRO A 34 -1.31 -0.22 -8.34
N ASP A 35 -2.09 0.42 -9.20
CA ASP A 35 -3.37 1.09 -8.88
C ASP A 35 -4.40 0.18 -8.19
N LYS A 36 -4.35 -1.13 -8.44
CA LYS A 36 -5.12 -2.16 -7.71
C LYS A 36 -4.93 -2.14 -6.19
N LEU A 37 -3.85 -1.54 -5.70
CA LEU A 37 -3.66 -1.27 -4.27
C LEU A 37 -4.81 -0.44 -3.70
N ILE A 38 -5.18 0.63 -4.40
CA ILE A 38 -6.21 1.57 -3.96
C ILE A 38 -7.57 0.86 -3.91
N GLU A 39 -7.89 0.08 -4.95
CA GLU A 39 -9.11 -0.73 -4.97
C GLU A 39 -9.17 -1.71 -3.80
N SER A 40 -8.05 -2.36 -3.48
CA SER A 40 -7.97 -3.32 -2.38
C SER A 40 -8.17 -2.64 -1.02
N ILE A 41 -7.57 -1.46 -0.83
CA ILE A 41 -7.72 -0.71 0.42
C ILE A 41 -9.16 -0.25 0.61
N GLU A 42 -9.78 0.35 -0.41
CA GLU A 42 -11.15 0.83 -0.33
C GLU A 42 -12.14 -0.31 -0.12
N LYS A 43 -11.95 -1.45 -0.80
CA LYS A 43 -12.83 -2.62 -0.68
C LYS A 43 -12.89 -3.22 0.73
N TYR A 44 -11.78 -3.18 1.45
CA TYR A 44 -11.63 -3.83 2.76
C TYR A 44 -11.34 -2.82 3.88
N LYS A 45 -11.64 -1.54 3.65
CA LYS A 45 -11.27 -0.43 4.53
C LYS A 45 -11.79 -0.60 5.95
N GLU A 46 -13.07 -0.93 6.09
CA GLU A 46 -13.71 -1.14 7.39
C GLU A 46 -13.03 -2.27 8.19
N GLU A 47 -12.71 -3.38 7.54
CA GLU A 47 -12.00 -4.51 8.14
C GLU A 47 -10.59 -4.12 8.59
N PHE A 48 -9.89 -3.29 7.82
CA PHE A 48 -8.55 -2.82 8.18
C PHE A 48 -8.56 -1.84 9.34
N ILE A 49 -9.55 -0.93 9.39
CA ILE A 49 -9.76 -0.03 10.53
C ILE A 49 -9.99 -0.85 11.79
N GLU A 50 -10.94 -1.81 11.76
CA GLU A 50 -11.23 -2.69 12.89
C GLU A 50 -9.97 -3.44 13.37
N LYS A 51 -9.23 -4.06 12.44
CA LYS A 51 -8.01 -4.81 12.76
C LYS A 51 -6.87 -3.93 13.26
N SER A 52 -6.81 -2.67 12.86
CA SER A 52 -5.77 -1.73 13.28
C SER A 52 -5.94 -1.26 14.72
N GLY A 53 -7.17 -1.26 15.22
CA GLY A 53 -7.53 -0.65 16.50
C GLY A 53 -7.39 0.88 16.54
N LEU A 54 -7.21 1.52 15.38
CA LEU A 54 -7.15 2.97 15.24
C LEU A 54 -8.54 3.58 15.14
N SER A 55 -8.66 4.87 15.46
CA SER A 55 -9.83 5.66 15.06
C SER A 55 -9.89 5.77 13.53
N ILE A 56 -11.07 6.09 12.99
CA ILE A 56 -11.23 6.30 11.55
C ILE A 56 -10.30 7.44 11.10
N GLU A 57 -10.24 8.54 11.87
CA GLU A 57 -9.42 9.70 11.57
C GLU A 57 -7.92 9.38 11.57
N ASP A 58 -7.45 8.60 12.55
CA ASP A 58 -6.05 8.18 12.63
C ASP A 58 -5.69 7.21 11.50
N PHE A 59 -6.59 6.29 11.16
CA PHE A 59 -6.38 5.36 10.05
C PHE A 59 -6.27 6.10 8.71
N GLU A 60 -7.18 7.03 8.43
CA GLU A 60 -7.15 7.85 7.21
C GLU A 60 -5.88 8.70 7.15
N THR A 61 -5.46 9.26 8.28
CA THR A 61 -4.20 10.03 8.38
C THR A 61 -3.00 9.15 8.04
N LEU A 62 -2.93 7.94 8.62
CA LEU A 62 -1.86 6.98 8.34
C LEU A 62 -1.90 6.50 6.88
N LEU A 63 -3.09 6.23 6.35
CA LEU A 63 -3.29 5.81 4.97
C LEU A 63 -2.76 6.85 4.00
N ASN A 64 -3.18 8.11 4.15
CA ASN A 64 -2.72 9.20 3.30
C ASN A 64 -1.20 9.36 3.37
N PHE A 65 -0.64 9.32 4.58
CA PHE A 65 0.81 9.42 4.77
C PHE A 65 1.59 8.29 4.09
N ILE A 66 1.10 7.04 4.16
CA ILE A 66 1.73 5.90 3.49
C ILE A 66 1.59 6.02 1.97
N LEU A 67 0.41 6.37 1.47
CA LEU A 67 0.16 6.51 0.03
C LEU A 67 1.00 7.62 -0.60
N GLU A 68 1.26 8.73 0.11
CA GLU A 68 2.18 9.79 -0.34
C GLU A 68 3.62 9.30 -0.56
N LYS A 69 4.02 8.16 0.04
CA LYS A 69 5.34 7.54 -0.16
C LYS A 69 5.39 6.56 -1.31
N ILE A 70 4.24 6.22 -1.90
CA ILE A 70 4.12 5.17 -2.92
C ILE A 70 3.73 5.80 -4.26
N ILE A 71 4.52 5.54 -5.29
CA ILE A 71 4.22 5.91 -6.65
C ILE A 71 3.25 4.86 -7.23
N ILE A 72 2.02 5.28 -7.48
CA ILE A 72 0.99 4.41 -8.08
C ILE A 72 1.20 4.34 -9.59
N VAL A 73 1.31 3.11 -10.10
CA VAL A 73 1.44 2.80 -11.52
C VAL A 73 0.10 2.27 -12.03
N LYS A 74 -0.42 2.85 -13.11
CA LYS A 74 -1.70 2.43 -13.67
C LYS A 74 -1.59 1.09 -14.37
N GLN A 75 -2.67 0.30 -14.36
CA GLN A 75 -2.70 -1.00 -15.02
C GLN A 75 -2.31 -0.94 -16.49
N GLU A 76 -2.78 0.09 -17.20
CA GLU A 76 -2.47 0.35 -18.61
C GLU A 76 -0.96 0.38 -18.90
N ASP A 77 -0.14 0.81 -17.93
CA ASP A 77 1.31 0.96 -18.09
C ASP A 77 2.07 -0.38 -18.00
N TYR A 78 1.46 -1.43 -17.42
CA TYR A 78 2.11 -2.72 -17.19
C TYR A 78 1.35 -3.94 -17.75
N GLU A 79 0.09 -3.77 -18.17
CA GLU A 79 -0.75 -4.87 -18.67
C GLU A 79 -0.21 -5.52 -19.95
N SER A 80 0.39 -4.73 -20.85
CA SER A 80 1.05 -5.22 -22.07
C SER A 80 2.34 -6.02 -21.82
N LYS A 81 2.86 -5.99 -20.59
CA LYS A 81 4.08 -6.68 -20.17
C LYS A 81 3.79 -7.84 -19.24
N ARG A 82 2.52 -8.22 -19.09
CA ARG A 82 2.13 -9.39 -18.31
C ARG A 82 2.83 -10.58 -18.97
N TRP A 83 3.73 -11.22 -18.23
CA TRP A 83 4.40 -12.43 -18.70
C TRP A 83 3.30 -13.43 -19.02
N ASP A 84 3.12 -13.74 -20.30
CA ASP A 84 2.20 -14.79 -20.74
C ASP A 84 2.69 -16.08 -20.10
N LEU A 85 2.04 -16.47 -19.00
CA LEU A 85 2.17 -17.80 -18.42
C LEU A 85 1.36 -18.71 -19.35
N GLU A 86 2.01 -19.18 -20.41
CA GLU A 86 1.60 -20.38 -21.14
C GLU A 86 1.62 -21.61 -20.22
#